data_AF-A0A7Z1K4G1-F1
#
_entry.id   AF-A0A7Z1K4G1-F1
#
_cell.length_a   1.000
_cell.length_b   1.000
_cell.length_c   1.000
_cell.angle_alpha   90.00
_cell.angle_beta   90.00
_cell.angle_gamma   90.00
#
_symmetry.space_group_name_H-M   'P 1'
#
loop_
_entity.id
_entity.type
_entity.pdbx_description
1 polymer ?
#
loop_
_entity_poly.entity_id
_entity_poly.type
_entity_poly.pdbx_seq_one_letter_code
_entity_poly.pdbx_strand_id
1 'polypeptide(L)'
;MNTRWLALIACSAFLAGCAGMQNPQKANLAHCANQLKASKAENYPLVLQEGDLCLQKATLPASLHSLIYAVQADAYLNLKRFPEALAAKEKSMQLVVKPEPRAYLDLSAMYRAAGNPKKALELVQYNLDNGMGEAGKGAGFNMPTYYHLGLALTDLGQYREAAEAFSTGLQRQPDYAWAYYARGIAYDHLGNREDAKADFMKFSQIVDKKYLEQENKAKLAEYRISMP
;
A
#
# COMPACT_ATOMS: atom_id res chain seq x y z
N MET A 1 11.93 71.22 38.58
CA MET A 1 10.52 70.88 38.29
C MET A 1 10.55 69.62 37.44
N ASN A 2 10.09 68.42 37.79
CA ASN A 2 9.26 67.85 38.86
C ASN A 2 9.73 66.38 39.02
N THR A 3 10.26 65.98 40.19
CA THR A 3 9.66 65.07 41.19
C THR A 3 9.28 63.66 40.68
N ARG A 4 10.03 62.62 41.13
CA ARG A 4 9.63 61.58 42.13
C ARG A 4 8.90 60.36 41.46
N TRP A 5 9.15 59.06 41.72
CA TRP A 5 9.55 58.27 42.90
C TRP A 5 10.19 56.91 42.46
N LEU A 6 11.10 56.39 43.29
CA LEU A 6 11.45 54.96 43.40
C LEU A 6 10.42 54.24 44.28
N ALA A 7 10.02 53.00 43.95
CA ALA A 7 9.75 51.95 44.95
C ALA A 7 9.66 50.54 44.35
N LEU A 8 10.33 49.64 45.05
CA LEU A 8 10.55 48.20 44.89
C LEU A 8 9.34 47.32 45.27
N ILE A 9 9.35 46.10 44.71
CA ILE A 9 8.82 44.80 45.20
C ILE A 9 7.29 44.58 45.21
N ALA A 10 6.86 43.60 44.40
CA ALA A 10 6.10 42.45 44.91
C ALA A 10 6.30 41.25 43.97
N CYS A 11 7.13 40.31 44.43
CA CYS A 11 7.16 38.96 43.92
C CYS A 11 5.84 38.30 44.36
N SER A 12 4.97 37.96 43.42
CA SER A 12 3.82 37.10 43.68
C SER A 12 3.85 35.94 42.70
N ALA A 13 4.49 34.86 43.17
CA ALA A 13 4.28 33.53 42.65
C ALA A 13 2.79 33.18 42.76
N PHE A 14 2.11 33.05 41.62
CA PHE A 14 0.92 32.22 41.53
C PHE A 14 1.30 30.95 40.78
N LEU A 15 1.55 29.92 41.58
CA LEU A 15 1.55 28.52 41.19
C LEU A 15 0.11 28.12 40.85
N ALA A 16 -0.19 27.94 39.57
CA ALA A 16 -1.26 27.05 39.13
C ALA A 16 -1.09 26.70 37.64
N GLY A 17 -0.72 25.45 37.37
CA GLY A 17 -1.14 24.75 36.16
C GLY A 17 -0.37 25.01 34.86
N CYS A 18 0.87 24.54 34.76
CA CYS A 18 1.43 24.10 33.47
C CYS A 18 2.03 22.69 33.61
N ALA A 19 1.20 21.72 33.99
CA ALA A 19 1.48 20.34 33.65
C ALA A 19 1.31 20.19 32.12
N GLY A 20 2.44 20.19 31.40
CA GLY A 20 2.46 19.79 30.00
C GLY A 20 2.64 20.90 28.97
N MET A 21 3.70 21.72 29.06
CA MET A 21 4.29 22.24 27.83
C MET A 21 5.03 21.09 27.13
N GLN A 22 4.27 20.23 26.44
CA GLN A 22 4.87 19.26 25.54
C GLN A 22 5.63 20.03 24.47
N ASN A 23 6.92 19.72 24.31
CA ASN A 23 7.72 20.24 23.21
C ASN A 23 6.94 19.98 21.89
N PRO A 24 6.61 21.02 21.09
CA PRO A 24 5.83 20.86 19.87
C PRO A 24 6.42 19.80 18.91
N GLN A 25 7.74 19.63 18.91
CA GLN A 25 8.40 18.58 18.12
C GLN A 25 8.10 17.16 18.66
N LYS A 26 7.99 16.99 19.98
CA LYS A 26 7.62 15.69 20.59
C LYS A 26 6.14 15.38 20.42
N ALA A 27 5.27 16.39 20.47
CA ALA A 27 3.84 16.24 20.24
C ALA A 27 3.56 15.74 18.81
N ASN A 28 4.24 16.30 17.80
CA ASN A 28 4.04 15.90 16.41
C ASN A 28 4.55 14.48 16.13
N LEU A 29 5.70 14.08 16.68
CA LEU A 29 6.20 12.71 16.54
C LEU A 29 5.30 11.67 17.22
N ALA A 30 4.61 12.03 18.31
CA ALA A 30 3.63 11.16 18.94
C ALA A 30 2.46 10.87 17.99
N HIS A 31 1.96 11.90 17.28
CA HIS A 31 0.94 11.72 16.25
C HIS A 31 1.41 10.82 15.10
N CYS A 32 2.67 10.97 14.65
CA CYS A 32 3.23 10.09 13.63
C CYS A 32 3.27 8.61 14.09
N ALA A 33 3.64 8.37 15.36
CA ALA A 33 3.65 7.02 15.93
C ALA A 33 2.24 6.45 16.14
N ASN A 34 1.30 7.28 16.59
CA ASN A 34 -0.10 6.92 16.76
C ASN A 34 -0.76 6.55 15.43
N GLN A 35 -0.43 7.26 14.35
CA GLN A 35 -0.90 6.91 13.01
C GLN A 35 -0.49 5.48 12.63
N LEU A 36 0.78 5.14 12.81
CA LEU A 36 1.28 3.79 12.49
C LEU A 36 0.61 2.71 13.34
N LYS A 37 0.33 3.02 14.61
CA LYS A 37 -0.43 2.13 15.50
C LYS A 37 -1.88 1.96 15.04
N ALA A 38 -2.54 3.05 14.64
CA ALA A 38 -3.89 3.04 14.12
C ALA A 38 -3.98 2.24 12.81
N SER A 39 -2.96 2.35 11.94
CA SER A 39 -2.86 1.59 10.69
C SER A 39 -2.79 0.08 10.95
N LYS A 40 -1.96 -0.35 11.92
CA LYS A 40 -1.90 -1.77 12.35
C LYS A 40 -3.21 -2.28 12.95
N ALA A 41 -4.02 -1.38 13.51
CA ALA A 41 -5.33 -1.69 14.06
C ALA A 41 -6.46 -1.50 13.03
N GLU A 42 -6.12 -1.20 11.76
CA GLU A 42 -7.06 -0.94 10.66
C GLU A 42 -8.10 0.15 10.98
N ASN A 43 -7.76 1.09 11.88
CA ASN A 43 -8.60 2.22 12.24
C ASN A 43 -8.30 3.40 11.29
N TYR A 44 -8.81 3.29 10.06
CA TYR A 44 -8.51 4.25 8.98
C TYR A 44 -8.92 5.71 9.28
N PRO A 45 -10.05 6.01 9.92
CA PRO A 45 -10.36 7.38 10.33
C PRO A 45 -9.30 7.97 11.27
N LEU A 46 -8.84 7.19 12.25
CA LEU A 46 -7.79 7.62 13.18
C LEU A 46 -6.42 7.75 12.48
N VAL A 47 -6.12 6.90 11.50
CA VAL A 47 -4.92 7.03 10.66
C VAL A 47 -4.88 8.39 9.96
N LEU A 48 -6.01 8.83 9.42
CA LEU A 48 -6.08 10.12 8.73
C LEU A 48 -5.93 11.28 9.72
N GLN A 49 -6.65 11.23 10.84
CA GLN A 49 -6.57 12.25 11.89
C GLN A 49 -5.16 12.42 12.45
N GLU A 50 -4.52 11.32 12.88
CA GLU A 50 -3.16 11.36 13.45
C GLU A 50 -2.12 11.72 12.38
N GLY A 51 -2.32 11.30 11.13
CA GLY A 51 -1.49 11.71 10.00
C GLY A 51 -1.52 13.22 9.76
N ASP A 52 -2.72 13.82 9.73
CA ASP A 52 -2.88 15.26 9.54
C ASP A 52 -2.26 16.05 10.69
N LEU A 53 -2.41 15.59 11.93
CA LEU A 53 -1.76 16.20 13.11
C LEU A 53 -0.23 16.05 13.07
N CYS A 54 0.29 14.90 12.64
CA CYS A 54 1.73 14.68 12.44
C CYS A 54 2.32 15.68 11.42
N LEU A 55 1.57 15.97 10.34
CA LEU A 55 1.98 16.90 9.29
C LEU A 55 1.86 18.38 9.69
N GLN A 56 1.21 18.71 10.81
CA GLN A 56 1.07 20.11 11.26
C GLN A 56 2.38 20.64 11.87
N LYS A 57 2.82 21.83 11.42
CA LYS A 57 3.83 22.71 12.05
C LYS A 57 5.06 22.03 12.67
N ALA A 58 5.65 21.04 12.00
CA ALA A 58 7.00 20.56 12.27
C ALA A 58 7.84 20.49 10.99
N THR A 59 9.14 20.70 11.15
CA THR A 59 10.14 20.30 10.16
C THR A 59 10.38 18.80 10.31
N LEU A 60 9.60 17.95 9.62
CA LEU A 60 9.89 16.53 9.53
C LEU A 60 10.84 16.26 8.36
N PRO A 61 11.71 15.24 8.45
CA PRO A 61 12.50 14.81 7.31
C PRO A 61 11.60 14.30 6.18
N ALA A 62 12.03 14.49 4.93
CA ALA A 62 11.27 14.08 3.74
C ALA A 62 10.90 12.59 3.75
N SER A 63 11.77 11.73 4.30
CA SER A 63 11.50 10.30 4.48
C SER A 63 10.31 10.03 5.39
N LEU A 64 10.17 10.79 6.48
CA LEU A 64 9.01 10.65 7.36
C LEU A 64 7.76 11.22 6.71
N HIS A 65 7.82 12.39 6.05
CA HIS A 65 6.68 12.89 5.27
C HIS A 65 6.20 11.86 4.23
N SER A 66 7.13 11.26 3.49
CA SER A 66 6.82 10.22 2.51
C SER A 66 6.08 9.04 3.14
N LEU A 67 6.55 8.56 4.30
CA LEU A 67 5.91 7.46 5.03
C LEU A 67 4.48 7.83 5.49
N ILE A 68 4.29 9.02 6.04
CA ILE A 68 2.96 9.46 6.51
C ILE A 68 1.95 9.49 5.35
N TYR A 69 2.34 10.05 4.20
CA TYR A 69 1.49 10.06 3.02
C TYR A 69 1.24 8.65 2.46
N ALA A 70 2.21 7.74 2.50
CA ALA A 70 2.00 6.35 2.11
C ALA A 70 0.93 5.67 2.97
N VAL A 71 0.99 5.87 4.29
CA VAL A 71 0.03 5.30 5.24
C VAL A 71 -1.35 5.94 5.09
N GLN A 72 -1.44 7.24 4.81
CA GLN A 72 -2.71 7.88 4.46
C GLN A 72 -3.29 7.33 3.15
N ALA A 73 -2.46 7.08 2.14
CA ALA A 73 -2.90 6.50 0.87
C ALA A 73 -3.57 5.14 1.07
N ASP A 74 -2.95 4.26 1.86
CA ASP A 74 -3.51 2.95 2.20
C ASP A 74 -4.84 3.09 2.98
N ALA A 75 -4.94 4.04 3.90
CA ALA A 75 -6.18 4.31 4.63
C ALA A 75 -7.30 4.81 3.71
N TYR A 76 -7.00 5.75 2.80
CA TYR A 76 -7.96 6.22 1.80
C TYR A 76 -8.41 5.09 0.86
N LEU A 77 -7.48 4.22 0.44
CA LEU A 77 -7.79 3.07 -0.41
C LEU A 77 -8.80 2.12 0.27
N ASN A 78 -8.56 1.79 1.54
CA ASN A 78 -9.48 0.93 2.31
C ASN A 78 -10.84 1.57 2.56
N LEU A 79 -10.89 2.90 2.65
CA LEU A 79 -12.14 3.68 2.70
C LEU A 79 -12.79 3.88 1.32
N LYS A 80 -12.23 3.30 0.25
CA LYS A 80 -12.67 3.46 -1.16
C LYS A 80 -12.66 4.92 -1.65
N ARG A 81 -11.84 5.75 -1.02
CA ARG A 81 -11.60 7.16 -1.38
C ARG A 81 -10.44 7.24 -2.37
N PHE A 82 -10.68 6.73 -3.58
CA PHE A 82 -9.63 6.52 -4.58
C PHE A 82 -8.88 7.80 -4.99
N PRO A 83 -9.54 8.95 -5.25
CA PRO A 83 -8.82 10.18 -5.60
C PRO A 83 -7.82 10.61 -4.52
N GLU A 84 -8.22 10.55 -3.25
CA GLU A 84 -7.34 10.89 -2.12
C GLU A 84 -6.23 9.87 -1.92
N ALA A 85 -6.51 8.58 -2.15
CA ALA A 85 -5.50 7.52 -2.08
C ALA A 85 -4.39 7.74 -3.10
N LEU A 86 -4.76 7.99 -4.36
CA LEU A 86 -3.83 8.26 -5.45
C LEU A 86 -3.00 9.52 -5.17
N ALA A 87 -3.65 10.63 -4.80
CA ALA A 87 -2.98 11.89 -4.51
C ALA A 87 -1.98 11.75 -3.35
N ALA A 88 -2.35 11.04 -2.28
CA ALA A 88 -1.45 10.77 -1.16
C ALA A 88 -0.26 9.89 -1.57
N LYS A 89 -0.48 8.83 -2.37
CA LYS A 89 0.60 7.95 -2.83
C LYS A 89 1.57 8.68 -3.75
N GLU A 90 1.08 9.49 -4.68
CA GLU A 90 1.91 10.30 -5.58
C GLU A 90 2.73 11.32 -4.79
N LYS A 91 2.13 11.98 -3.81
CA LYS A 91 2.84 12.90 -2.91
C LYS A 91 3.90 12.18 -2.08
N SER A 92 3.62 10.97 -1.62
CA SER A 92 4.61 10.11 -0.95
C SER A 92 5.81 9.84 -1.85
N MET A 93 5.57 9.49 -3.12
CA MET A 93 6.62 9.19 -4.11
C MET A 93 7.45 10.41 -4.51
N GLN A 94 6.84 11.60 -4.63
CA GLN A 94 7.55 12.85 -4.93
C GLN A 94 8.60 13.23 -3.88
N LEU A 95 8.42 12.77 -2.64
CA LEU A 95 9.33 13.03 -1.52
C LEU A 95 10.50 12.04 -1.45
N VAL A 96 10.46 10.96 -2.23
CA VAL A 96 11.53 9.96 -2.31
C VAL A 96 12.44 10.31 -3.48
N VAL A 97 13.75 10.38 -3.21
CA VAL A 97 14.75 10.76 -4.23
C VAL A 97 15.00 9.63 -5.23
N LYS A 98 14.86 8.37 -4.80
CA LYS A 98 15.09 7.19 -5.63
C LYS A 98 13.78 6.48 -5.94
N PRO A 99 13.46 6.20 -7.22
CA PRO A 99 12.35 5.34 -7.58
C PRO A 99 12.47 3.97 -6.89
N GLU A 100 11.41 3.56 -6.19
CA GLU A 100 11.35 2.26 -5.51
C GLU A 100 10.31 1.38 -6.22
N PRO A 101 10.69 0.18 -6.73
CA PRO A 101 9.78 -0.67 -7.51
C PRO A 101 8.45 -0.92 -6.81
N ARG A 102 8.50 -1.15 -5.49
CA ARG A 102 7.31 -1.38 -4.65
C ARG A 102 6.31 -0.25 -4.72
N ALA A 103 6.77 1.00 -4.71
CA ALA A 103 5.89 2.17 -4.69
C ALA A 103 5.06 2.26 -5.99
N TYR A 104 5.66 1.90 -7.14
CA TYR A 104 4.96 1.81 -8.42
C TYR A 104 3.95 0.66 -8.45
N LEU A 105 4.27 -0.49 -7.85
CA LEU A 105 3.34 -1.63 -7.76
C LEU A 105 2.14 -1.31 -6.86
N ASP A 106 2.37 -0.66 -5.72
CA ASP A 106 1.29 -0.20 -4.84
C ASP A 106 0.40 0.84 -5.56
N LEU A 107 1.01 1.82 -6.24
CA LEU A 107 0.27 2.83 -7.00
C LEU A 107 -0.49 2.19 -8.17
N SER A 108 0.10 1.20 -8.84
CA SER A 108 -0.56 0.40 -9.87
C SER A 108 -1.82 -0.30 -9.32
N ALA A 109 -1.71 -0.95 -8.15
CA ALA A 109 -2.86 -1.56 -7.49
C ALA A 109 -3.95 -0.55 -7.14
N MET A 110 -3.59 0.65 -6.68
CA MET A 110 -4.54 1.74 -6.42
C MET A 110 -5.25 2.20 -7.70
N TYR A 111 -4.52 2.35 -8.81
CA TYR A 111 -5.12 2.70 -10.10
C TYR A 111 -6.06 1.61 -10.64
N ARG A 112 -5.73 0.32 -10.46
CA ARG A 112 -6.66 -0.79 -10.77
C ARG A 112 -7.93 -0.69 -9.94
N ALA A 113 -7.81 -0.50 -8.63
CA ALA A 113 -8.95 -0.35 -7.73
C ALA A 113 -9.82 0.88 -8.07
N ALA A 114 -9.20 1.95 -8.57
CA ALA A 114 -9.87 3.14 -9.06
C ALA A 114 -10.51 2.99 -10.46
N GLY A 115 -10.44 1.80 -11.07
CA GLY A 115 -11.00 1.53 -12.40
C GLY A 115 -10.15 2.06 -13.56
N ASN A 116 -8.86 2.30 -13.34
CA ASN A 116 -7.92 2.75 -14.36
C ASN A 116 -6.76 1.75 -14.58
N PRO A 117 -7.06 0.56 -15.14
CA PRO A 117 -6.04 -0.46 -15.36
C PRO A 117 -5.01 -0.09 -16.43
N LYS A 118 -5.31 0.88 -17.31
CA LYS A 118 -4.33 1.44 -18.26
C LYS A 118 -3.19 2.13 -17.53
N LYS A 119 -3.51 3.01 -16.58
CA LYS A 119 -2.47 3.69 -15.79
C LYS A 119 -1.69 2.70 -14.92
N ALA A 120 -2.37 1.69 -14.40
CA ALA A 120 -1.74 0.59 -13.67
C ALA A 120 -0.72 -0.17 -14.53
N LEU A 121 -1.07 -0.47 -15.79
CA LEU A 121 -0.17 -1.12 -16.75
C LEU A 121 1.06 -0.25 -17.05
N GLU A 122 0.89 1.06 -17.28
CA GLU A 122 2.01 1.99 -17.50
C GLU A 122 3.02 1.98 -16.35
N LEU A 123 2.54 1.96 -15.10
CA LEU A 123 3.40 1.95 -13.91
C LEU A 123 4.19 0.64 -13.77
N VAL A 124 3.55 -0.49 -14.08
CA VAL A 124 4.24 -1.79 -14.06
C VAL A 124 5.24 -1.88 -15.22
N GLN A 125 4.89 -1.38 -16.40
CA GLN A 125 5.80 -1.33 -17.54
C GLN A 125 7.00 -0.41 -17.25
N TYR A 126 6.79 0.71 -16.57
CA TYR A 126 7.89 1.57 -16.10
C TYR A 126 8.88 0.79 -15.23
N ASN A 127 8.40 -0.08 -14.33
CA ASN A 127 9.29 -0.95 -13.56
C ASN A 127 10.10 -1.88 -14.48
N LEU A 128 9.45 -2.52 -15.46
CA LEU A 128 10.10 -3.42 -16.40
C LEU A 128 11.14 -2.71 -17.29
N ASP A 129 10.78 -1.58 -17.88
CA ASP A 129 11.65 -0.83 -18.80
C ASP A 129 12.92 -0.29 -18.11
N ASN A 130 12.84 -0.02 -16.81
CA ASN A 130 13.94 0.52 -16.01
C ASN A 130 14.71 -0.56 -15.23
N GLY A 131 14.45 -1.85 -15.48
CA GLY A 131 15.16 -2.91 -14.75
C GLY A 131 14.81 -2.97 -13.25
N MET A 132 13.68 -2.41 -12.85
CA MET A 132 13.25 -2.30 -11.46
C MET A 132 12.35 -3.49 -11.08
N GLY A 133 12.85 -4.33 -10.17
CA GLY A 133 12.09 -5.42 -9.57
C GLY A 133 12.28 -5.44 -8.05
N GLU A 134 11.33 -6.03 -7.32
CA GLU A 134 11.55 -6.34 -5.89
C GLU A 134 12.57 -7.46 -5.76
N ALA A 135 13.49 -7.40 -4.80
CA ALA A 135 14.51 -8.42 -4.62
C ALA A 135 13.97 -9.66 -3.87
N GLY A 136 14.02 -10.82 -4.52
CA GLY A 136 13.90 -12.17 -3.95
C GLY A 136 14.79 -13.13 -4.75
N LYS A 137 15.71 -13.85 -4.07
CA LYS A 137 16.83 -14.68 -4.59
C LYS A 137 17.12 -14.59 -6.10
N GLY A 138 17.59 -13.42 -6.54
CA GLY A 138 18.05 -13.13 -7.89
C GLY A 138 17.88 -11.64 -8.18
N ALA A 139 18.94 -10.96 -8.61
CA ALA A 139 18.83 -9.58 -9.06
C ALA A 139 18.16 -9.57 -10.45
N GLY A 140 16.86 -9.25 -10.49
CA GLY A 140 16.03 -9.23 -11.71
C GLY A 140 14.55 -9.01 -11.37
N PHE A 141 13.68 -8.98 -12.38
CA PHE A 141 12.23 -8.91 -12.18
C PHE A 141 11.74 -10.17 -11.47
N ASN A 142 11.25 -9.99 -10.24
CA ASN A 142 10.69 -11.08 -9.47
C ASN A 142 9.17 -11.08 -9.56
N MET A 143 8.60 -12.12 -8.98
CA MET A 143 7.17 -12.45 -9.05
C MET A 143 6.21 -11.26 -8.90
N PRO A 144 6.40 -10.34 -7.94
CA PRO A 144 5.48 -9.22 -7.74
C PRO A 144 5.25 -8.37 -8.99
N THR A 145 6.31 -7.99 -9.73
CA THR A 145 6.16 -7.16 -10.94
C THR A 145 5.34 -7.86 -12.00
N TYR A 146 5.62 -9.13 -12.27
CA TYR A 146 4.88 -9.94 -13.25
C TYR A 146 3.44 -10.25 -12.81
N TYR A 147 3.23 -10.42 -11.50
CA TYR A 147 1.90 -10.58 -10.92
C TYR A 147 1.06 -9.32 -11.13
N HIS A 148 1.58 -8.14 -10.81
CA HIS A 148 0.89 -6.87 -11.06
C HIS A 148 0.68 -6.60 -12.55
N LEU A 149 1.61 -7.03 -13.42
CA LEU A 149 1.43 -6.97 -14.87
C LEU A 149 0.22 -7.81 -15.31
N GLY A 150 0.18 -9.08 -14.90
CA GLY A 150 -0.91 -10.00 -15.24
C GLY A 150 -2.26 -9.53 -14.71
N LEU A 151 -2.27 -8.93 -13.51
CA LEU A 151 -3.47 -8.34 -12.92
C LEU A 151 -3.98 -7.12 -13.72
N ALA A 152 -3.09 -6.21 -14.13
CA ALA A 152 -3.49 -5.06 -14.95
C ALA A 152 -4.00 -5.49 -16.34
N LEU A 153 -3.36 -6.49 -16.96
CA LEU A 153 -3.78 -7.07 -18.23
C LEU A 153 -5.14 -7.78 -18.13
N THR A 154 -5.38 -8.48 -17.02
CA THR A 154 -6.67 -9.14 -16.75
C THR A 154 -7.80 -8.11 -16.66
N ASP A 155 -7.58 -6.99 -15.97
CA ASP A 155 -8.57 -5.90 -15.88
C ASP A 155 -8.83 -5.22 -17.23
N LEU A 156 -7.87 -5.28 -18.16
CA LEU A 156 -8.02 -4.82 -19.54
C LEU A 156 -8.69 -5.86 -20.46
N GLY A 157 -9.00 -7.06 -19.96
CA GLY A 157 -9.52 -8.18 -20.74
C GLY A 157 -8.48 -8.87 -21.62
N GLN A 158 -7.18 -8.57 -21.44
CA GLN A 158 -6.06 -9.15 -22.17
C GLN A 158 -5.60 -10.45 -21.49
N TYR A 159 -6.48 -11.45 -21.48
CA TYR A 159 -6.29 -12.66 -20.67
C TYR A 159 -5.12 -13.53 -21.13
N ARG A 160 -4.80 -13.54 -22.43
CA ARG A 160 -3.66 -14.32 -22.96
C ARG A 160 -2.34 -13.75 -22.44
N GLU A 161 -2.15 -12.46 -22.61
CA GLU A 161 -0.99 -11.72 -22.15
C GLU A 161 -0.89 -11.75 -20.61
N ALA A 162 -2.03 -11.70 -19.91
CA ALA A 162 -2.07 -11.88 -18.47
C ALA A 162 -1.52 -13.26 -18.05
N ALA A 163 -1.97 -14.34 -18.71
CA ALA A 163 -1.51 -15.69 -18.41
C ALA A 163 0.01 -15.86 -18.68
N GLU A 164 0.53 -15.23 -19.73
CA GLU A 164 1.97 -15.18 -20.03
C GLU A 164 2.76 -14.42 -18.96
N ALA A 165 2.26 -13.28 -18.50
CA ALA A 165 2.86 -12.50 -17.42
C ALA A 165 2.93 -13.33 -16.12
N PHE A 166 1.82 -13.93 -15.68
CA PHE A 166 1.80 -14.79 -14.50
C PHE A 166 2.74 -15.99 -14.65
N SER A 167 2.80 -16.60 -15.84
CA SER A 167 3.71 -17.72 -16.11
C SER A 167 5.17 -17.32 -15.96
N THR A 168 5.54 -16.14 -16.47
CA THR A 168 6.90 -15.60 -16.34
C THR A 168 7.27 -15.36 -14.89
N GLY A 169 6.33 -14.81 -14.10
CA GLY A 169 6.50 -14.66 -12.66
C GLY A 169 6.68 -16.00 -11.93
N LEU A 170 5.81 -16.98 -12.22
CA LEU A 170 5.85 -18.32 -11.60
C LEU A 170 7.15 -19.09 -11.89
N GLN A 171 7.84 -18.81 -13.00
CA GLN A 171 9.19 -19.35 -13.23
C GLN A 171 10.23 -18.85 -12.21
N ARG A 172 10.03 -17.64 -11.65
CA ARG A 172 10.93 -17.04 -10.64
C ARG A 172 10.58 -17.46 -9.22
N GLN A 173 9.28 -17.52 -8.93
CA GLN A 173 8.77 -17.93 -7.62
C GLN A 173 7.59 -18.88 -7.79
N PRO A 174 7.86 -20.20 -7.87
CA PRO A 174 6.85 -21.23 -8.15
C PRO A 174 5.95 -21.55 -6.95
N ASP A 175 6.17 -20.95 -5.79
CA ASP A 175 5.35 -21.11 -4.58
C ASP A 175 4.38 -19.93 -4.35
N TYR A 176 4.25 -19.01 -5.30
CA TYR A 176 3.35 -17.87 -5.17
C TYR A 176 1.91 -18.24 -5.54
N ALA A 177 1.15 -18.74 -4.55
CA ALA A 177 -0.20 -19.25 -4.70
C ALA A 177 -1.14 -18.32 -5.49
N TRP A 178 -1.14 -17.03 -5.18
CA TRP A 178 -2.06 -16.05 -5.78
C TRP A 178 -1.86 -15.86 -7.28
N ALA A 179 -0.67 -16.10 -7.82
CA ALA A 179 -0.49 -16.07 -9.27
C ALA A 179 -1.07 -17.30 -9.96
N TYR A 180 -1.07 -18.48 -9.32
CA TYR A 180 -1.81 -19.62 -9.86
C TYR A 180 -3.29 -19.32 -9.89
N TYR A 181 -3.86 -18.76 -8.82
CA TYR A 181 -5.27 -18.37 -8.83
C TYR A 181 -5.58 -17.35 -9.94
N ALA A 182 -4.79 -16.27 -10.05
CA ALA A 182 -5.01 -15.24 -11.05
C ALA A 182 -4.81 -15.74 -12.50
N ARG A 183 -3.81 -16.59 -12.73
CA ARG A 183 -3.62 -17.24 -14.04
C ARG A 183 -4.73 -18.22 -14.37
N GLY A 184 -5.24 -18.95 -13.37
CA GLY A 184 -6.43 -19.79 -13.51
C GLY A 184 -7.66 -18.99 -13.94
N ILE A 185 -7.87 -17.80 -13.36
CA ILE A 185 -8.94 -16.87 -13.81
C ILE A 185 -8.72 -16.44 -15.27
N ALA A 186 -7.50 -16.09 -15.65
CA ALA A 186 -7.20 -15.73 -17.04
C ALA A 186 -7.49 -16.90 -18.01
N TYR A 187 -7.11 -18.13 -17.65
CA TYR A 187 -7.44 -19.32 -18.44
C TYR A 187 -8.94 -19.62 -18.49
N ASP A 188 -9.69 -19.41 -17.40
CA ASP A 188 -11.14 -19.54 -17.34
C ASP A 188 -11.81 -18.60 -18.36
N HIS A 189 -11.39 -17.34 -18.41
CA HIS A 189 -11.87 -16.35 -19.40
C HIS A 189 -11.50 -16.69 -20.85
N LEU A 190 -10.38 -17.40 -21.08
CA LEU A 190 -9.99 -17.88 -22.39
C LEU A 190 -10.75 -19.16 -22.82
N GLY A 191 -11.53 -19.77 -21.92
CA GLY A 191 -12.19 -21.06 -22.13
C GLY A 191 -11.27 -22.26 -21.97
N ASN A 192 -10.04 -22.07 -21.51
CA ASN A 192 -9.06 -23.12 -21.26
C ASN A 192 -9.32 -23.80 -19.91
N ARG A 193 -10.44 -24.52 -19.82
CA ARG A 193 -10.96 -25.07 -18.55
C ARG A 193 -9.98 -26.05 -17.86
N GLU A 194 -9.21 -26.83 -18.63
CA GLU A 194 -8.23 -27.77 -18.06
C GLU A 194 -7.05 -27.05 -17.41
N ASP A 195 -6.49 -26.04 -18.08
CA ASP A 195 -5.39 -25.22 -17.52
C ASP A 195 -5.87 -24.45 -16.29
N ALA A 196 -7.07 -23.86 -16.34
CA ALA A 196 -7.69 -23.18 -15.22
C ALA A 196 -7.84 -24.11 -14.00
N LYS A 197 -8.35 -25.33 -14.22
CA LYS A 197 -8.49 -26.34 -13.18
C LYS A 197 -7.14 -26.72 -12.56
N ALA A 198 -6.13 -26.94 -13.39
CA ALA A 198 -4.79 -27.28 -12.92
C ALA A 198 -4.20 -26.17 -12.03
N ASP A 199 -4.36 -24.92 -12.43
CA ASP A 199 -3.90 -23.76 -11.67
C ASP A 199 -4.69 -23.57 -10.36
N PHE A 200 -6.01 -23.75 -10.38
CA PHE A 200 -6.81 -23.72 -9.15
C PHE A 200 -6.45 -24.85 -8.18
N MET A 201 -6.14 -26.05 -8.68
CA MET A 201 -5.63 -27.14 -7.85
C MET A 201 -4.26 -26.81 -7.26
N LYS A 202 -3.38 -26.17 -8.02
CA LYS A 202 -2.08 -25.76 -7.52
C LYS A 202 -2.20 -24.65 -6.47
N PHE A 203 -3.10 -23.70 -6.65
CA PHE A 203 -3.47 -22.70 -5.65
C PHE A 203 -3.95 -23.35 -4.35
N SER A 204 -4.90 -24.30 -4.41
CA SER A 204 -5.47 -24.95 -3.23
C SER A 204 -4.45 -25.76 -2.42
N GLN A 205 -3.38 -26.23 -3.05
CA GLN A 205 -2.28 -26.94 -2.40
C GLN A 205 -1.31 -26.03 -1.63
N ILE A 206 -1.20 -24.76 -2.03
CA ILE A 206 -0.16 -23.85 -1.51
C ILE A 206 -0.75 -22.79 -0.56
N VAL A 207 -1.96 -22.31 -0.85
CA VAL A 207 -2.56 -21.20 -0.11
C VAL A 207 -2.80 -21.56 1.36
N ASP A 208 -2.40 -20.67 2.27
CA ASP A 208 -2.78 -20.77 3.67
C ASP A 208 -4.28 -20.48 3.81
N LYS A 209 -5.00 -21.44 4.39
CA LYS A 209 -6.47 -21.43 4.55
C LYS A 209 -6.99 -20.15 5.20
N LYS A 210 -6.18 -19.46 6.03
CA LYS A 210 -6.59 -18.21 6.69
C LYS A 210 -6.77 -17.03 5.72
N TYR A 211 -6.15 -17.10 4.54
CA TYR A 211 -6.26 -16.07 3.49
C TYR A 211 -7.32 -16.38 2.44
N LEU A 212 -8.06 -17.49 2.57
CA LEU A 212 -9.12 -17.83 1.63
C LEU A 212 -10.38 -17.00 1.88
N GLU A 213 -10.74 -16.21 0.88
CA GLU A 213 -12.00 -15.48 0.85
C GLU A 213 -13.13 -16.36 0.28
N GLN A 214 -14.37 -15.88 0.41
CA GLN A 214 -15.53 -16.62 -0.08
C GLN A 214 -15.52 -16.79 -1.60
N GLU A 215 -15.00 -15.81 -2.32
CA GLU A 215 -14.84 -15.89 -3.77
C GLU A 215 -13.89 -17.00 -4.20
N ASN A 216 -12.75 -17.16 -3.52
CA ASN A 216 -11.78 -18.19 -3.86
C ASN A 216 -12.38 -19.57 -3.60
N LYS A 217 -13.09 -19.74 -2.47
CA LYS A 217 -13.80 -20.99 -2.13
C LYS A 217 -14.88 -21.32 -3.16
N ALA A 218 -15.66 -20.32 -3.60
CA ALA A 218 -16.69 -20.50 -4.62
C ALA A 218 -16.07 -20.94 -5.95
N LYS A 219 -14.96 -20.31 -6.37
CA LYS A 219 -14.27 -20.67 -7.61
C LYS A 219 -13.68 -22.09 -7.54
N LEU A 220 -13.09 -22.49 -6.41
CA LEU A 220 -12.64 -23.88 -6.21
C LEU A 220 -13.79 -24.88 -6.31
N ALA A 221 -14.95 -24.56 -5.71
CA ALA A 221 -16.14 -25.41 -5.76
C ALA A 221 -16.72 -25.55 -7.18
N GLU A 222 -16.71 -24.47 -7.98
CA GLU A 222 -17.12 -24.49 -9.40
C GLU A 222 -16.30 -25.52 -10.21
N TYR A 223 -15.03 -25.65 -9.87
CA TYR A 223 -14.09 -26.60 -10.47
C TYR A 223 -14.05 -27.97 -9.77
N ARG A 224 -14.91 -28.20 -8.77
CA ARG A 224 -14.98 -29.42 -7.94
C ARG A 224 -13.65 -29.74 -7.26
N ILE A 225 -12.91 -28.71 -6.84
CA ILE A 225 -11.64 -28.85 -6.16
C ILE A 225 -11.87 -28.78 -4.65
N SER A 226 -11.43 -29.81 -3.94
CA SER A 226 -11.41 -29.83 -2.48
C SER A 226 -10.04 -29.37 -1.98
N MET A 227 -10.03 -28.63 -0.88
CA MET A 227 -8.79 -28.29 -0.18
C MET A 227 -8.21 -29.56 0.46
N PRO A 228 -6.88 -29.76 0.43
CA PRO A 228 -6.22 -30.83 1.18
C PRO A 228 -6.36 -30.65 2.69
#